data_AF-A0A450SXM6-F1
#
_entry.id   AF-A0A450SXM6-F1
#
_cell.length_a   1.000
_cell.length_b   1.000
_cell.length_c   1.000
_cell.angle_alpha   90.00
_cell.angle_beta   90.00
_cell.angle_gamma   90.00
#
_symmetry.space_group_name_H-M   'P 1'
#
loop_
_entity.id
_entity.type
_entity.pdbx_description
1 polymer ?
#
loop_
_entity_poly.entity_id
_entity_poly.type
_entity_poly.pdbx_seq_one_letter_code
_entity_poly.pdbx_strand_id
1 'polypeptide(L)'
;MGCIQGGVNGYIDDAADVGYFGHFSKRKGTDDDDDGGFVIASGVVIENAIGGNGDDEIIGNDVANELNGGAGKDNLWGHGEKDTFVFSSAPDADADTIKDFEIGVDKIDLSGIDALKDKWWHDYWDGDQAFSYSETTPKSDFSAGKLWFNDSTKALSGWVDFENSLSSDPASNPDFEIFLEGIDKSALDALPQSDWLIA
;
A
#
# COMPACT_ATOMS: atom_id res chain seq x y z
N MET A 1 21.58 -6.39 37.43
CA MET A 1 21.27 -5.25 36.56
C MET A 1 20.80 -5.83 35.25
N GLY A 2 19.49 -6.08 35.12
CA GLY A 2 18.92 -6.69 33.92
C GLY A 2 18.52 -5.58 32.95
N CYS A 3 19.11 -5.57 31.77
CA CYS A 3 18.64 -4.77 30.65
C CYS A 3 17.30 -5.35 30.17
N ILE A 4 16.27 -4.52 30.13
CA ILE A 4 15.02 -4.86 29.44
C ILE A 4 15.30 -4.58 27.96
N GLN A 5 15.70 -5.62 27.22
CA GLN A 5 15.64 -5.61 25.74
C GLN A 5 14.18 -5.88 25.36
N GLY A 6 13.38 -4.81 25.36
CA GLY A 6 12.08 -4.80 24.70
C GLY A 6 12.14 -3.72 23.65
N GLY A 7 12.35 -4.10 22.39
CA GLY A 7 12.03 -3.22 21.28
C GLY A 7 10.52 -3.01 21.31
N VAL A 8 10.08 -1.85 21.78
CA VAL A 8 8.70 -1.41 21.62
C VAL A 8 8.61 -0.80 20.24
N ASN A 9 7.86 -1.45 19.34
CA ASN A 9 7.40 -0.81 18.11
C ASN A 9 6.45 0.32 18.53
N GLY A 10 6.85 1.57 18.28
CA GLY A 10 6.02 2.73 18.52
C GLY A 10 5.24 3.07 17.27
N TYR A 11 3.92 2.85 17.30
CA TYR A 11 3.00 3.35 16.27
C TYR A 11 2.63 4.78 16.63
N ILE A 12 2.67 5.68 15.64
CA ILE A 12 2.24 7.06 15.77
C ILE A 12 0.95 7.15 14.97
N ASP A 13 -0.17 7.18 15.67
CA ASP A 13 -1.52 7.19 15.10
C ASP A 13 -2.02 8.64 14.98
N ASP A 14 -2.63 8.96 13.83
CA ASP A 14 -3.28 10.22 13.54
C ASP A 14 -4.74 10.26 14.01
N ALA A 15 -5.19 9.31 14.84
CA ALA A 15 -6.51 9.20 15.47
C ALA A 15 -7.51 10.33 15.10
N ALA A 16 -8.36 10.01 14.12
CA ALA A 16 -9.47 10.84 13.69
C ALA A 16 -10.28 11.40 14.88
N ASP A 17 -10.30 12.74 14.96
CA ASP A 17 -11.31 13.59 15.61
C ASP A 17 -11.33 13.68 17.16
N VAL A 18 -10.55 14.60 17.73
CA VAL A 18 -10.99 15.60 18.75
C VAL A 18 -9.92 16.69 18.96
N GLY A 19 -9.81 17.64 18.03
CA GLY A 19 -9.39 19.04 18.30
C GLY A 19 -8.04 19.33 18.99
N TYR A 20 -7.09 18.40 19.07
CA TYR A 20 -5.73 18.65 19.56
C TYR A 20 -4.73 17.74 18.81
N PHE A 21 -3.80 18.32 18.06
CA PHE A 21 -2.94 17.64 17.08
C PHE A 21 -1.76 16.87 17.72
N GLY A 22 -1.65 15.57 17.45
CA GLY A 22 -0.38 14.84 17.50
C GLY A 22 0.44 15.12 16.22
N HIS A 23 1.77 15.15 16.29
CA HIS A 23 2.60 15.58 15.16
C HIS A 23 3.99 14.91 15.11
N PHE A 24 4.51 14.63 13.90
CA PHE A 24 5.92 14.26 13.67
C PHE A 24 6.73 15.12 12.65
N SER A 25 6.12 16.07 11.92
CA SER A 25 6.64 17.39 11.51
C SER A 25 5.65 18.19 10.65
N LYS A 26 5.52 19.51 10.87
CA LYS A 26 5.00 20.49 9.89
C LYS A 26 5.89 21.74 9.80
N ARG A 27 7.20 21.59 10.02
CA ARG A 27 8.09 22.61 10.60
C ARG A 27 7.71 24.10 10.38
N LYS A 28 7.28 24.77 11.47
CA LYS A 28 7.90 26.04 11.93
C LYS A 28 7.77 26.20 13.44
N GLY A 29 8.90 26.28 14.16
CA GLY A 29 8.98 27.07 15.39
C GLY A 29 9.20 28.54 14.98
N THR A 30 8.53 29.51 15.60
CA THR A 30 8.93 30.15 16.87
C THR A 30 7.76 30.82 17.64
N ASP A 31 6.51 30.43 17.41
CA ASP A 31 5.36 31.26 17.77
C ASP A 31 4.20 30.38 18.31
N ASP A 32 3.64 30.76 19.46
CA ASP A 32 2.85 29.97 20.44
C ASP A 32 1.43 29.46 20.04
N ASP A 33 1.15 29.05 18.80
CA ASP A 33 -0.20 28.53 18.43
C ASP A 33 -0.15 27.19 17.63
N ASP A 34 -0.35 26.07 18.36
CA ASP A 34 -0.95 24.76 17.99
C ASP A 34 -0.69 24.09 16.63
N ASP A 35 0.56 23.80 16.29
CA ASP A 35 0.92 22.68 15.39
C ASP A 35 2.38 22.31 15.67
N GLY A 36 2.62 21.44 16.65
CA GLY A 36 3.98 21.00 16.84
C GLY A 36 4.45 20.19 15.64
N GLY A 37 5.75 19.98 15.54
CA GLY A 37 6.33 19.09 14.56
C GLY A 37 7.55 18.45 15.19
N PHE A 38 7.59 17.12 15.27
CA PHE A 38 8.88 16.44 15.40
C PHE A 38 9.67 16.70 14.11
N VAL A 39 10.96 16.47 14.06
CA VAL A 39 11.69 16.47 12.78
C VAL A 39 12.62 15.30 12.92
N ILE A 40 12.47 14.30 12.06
CA ILE A 40 13.52 13.32 11.87
C ILE A 40 14.67 14.09 11.21
N ALA A 41 15.80 14.22 11.91
CA ALA A 41 16.90 15.06 11.47
C ALA A 41 17.38 14.68 10.07
N SER A 42 17.77 15.67 9.26
CA SER A 42 18.32 15.41 7.92
C SER A 42 19.50 14.44 8.01
N GLY A 43 19.46 13.37 7.21
CA GLY A 43 20.46 12.29 7.22
C GLY A 43 20.18 11.18 8.23
N VAL A 44 19.05 11.20 8.94
CA VAL A 44 18.54 10.01 9.61
C VAL A 44 17.93 9.11 8.55
N VAL A 45 18.35 7.86 8.60
CA VAL A 45 17.80 6.78 7.80
C VAL A 45 16.46 6.37 8.43
N ILE A 46 15.41 6.40 7.62
CA ILE A 46 14.18 5.69 7.91
C ILE A 46 14.36 4.32 7.27
N GLU A 47 14.10 3.24 7.99
CA GLU A 47 14.03 1.91 7.36
C GLU A 47 12.57 1.53 7.14
N ASN A 48 11.70 1.78 8.13
CA ASN A 48 10.29 1.42 8.06
C ASN A 48 9.39 2.60 8.47
N ALA A 49 8.31 2.83 7.72
CA ALA A 49 7.28 3.80 8.07
C ALA A 49 5.89 3.16 7.91
N ILE A 50 5.03 3.40 8.89
CA ILE A 50 3.63 2.97 8.89
C ILE A 50 2.80 4.18 9.27
N GLY A 51 1.89 4.60 8.39
CA GLY A 51 0.95 5.68 8.66
C GLY A 51 -0.28 5.23 9.46
N GLY A 52 -1.29 6.09 9.46
CA GLY A 52 -2.48 6.02 10.32
C GLY A 52 -3.74 5.58 9.60
N ASN A 53 -4.87 6.21 9.95
CA ASN A 53 -6.16 5.99 9.26
C ASN A 53 -6.59 7.19 8.40
N GLY A 54 -5.73 8.22 8.30
CA GLY A 54 -5.96 9.41 7.50
C GLY A 54 -5.08 9.44 6.25
N ASP A 55 -5.34 10.42 5.39
CA ASP A 55 -4.56 10.63 4.17
C ASP A 55 -3.14 11.13 4.51
N ASP A 56 -2.15 10.26 4.37
CA ASP A 56 -0.75 10.49 4.76
C ASP A 56 0.16 10.82 3.56
N GLU A 57 1.23 11.59 3.84
CA GLU A 57 2.37 11.76 2.93
C GLU A 57 3.60 11.10 3.57
N ILE A 58 4.05 9.98 3.00
CA ILE A 58 5.19 9.22 3.51
C ILE A 58 6.33 9.28 2.49
N ILE A 59 7.45 9.87 2.92
CA ILE A 59 8.65 10.01 2.10
C ILE A 59 9.79 9.21 2.75
N GLY A 60 10.27 8.22 2.02
CA GLY A 60 11.46 7.43 2.34
C GLY A 60 12.76 8.21 2.20
N ASN A 61 13.87 7.51 2.06
CA ASN A 61 15.19 8.11 1.88
C ASN A 61 16.01 7.35 0.85
N ASP A 62 17.30 7.67 0.74
CA ASP A 62 18.15 7.07 -0.28
C ASP A 62 18.54 5.59 0.00
N VAL A 63 17.93 4.93 1.00
CA VAL A 63 18.16 3.52 1.32
C VAL A 63 16.84 2.76 1.29
N ALA A 64 16.94 1.43 1.17
CA ALA A 64 15.80 0.52 1.13
C ALA A 64 14.81 0.74 2.28
N ASN A 65 13.57 1.02 1.91
CA ASN A 65 12.46 1.31 2.80
C ASN A 65 11.35 0.26 2.75
N GLU A 66 10.71 -0.01 3.90
CA GLU A 66 9.38 -0.63 3.96
C GLU A 66 8.35 0.43 4.35
N LEU A 67 7.46 0.79 3.43
CA LEU A 67 6.49 1.88 3.60
C LEU A 67 5.07 1.32 3.56
N ASN A 68 4.26 1.62 4.57
CA ASN A 68 2.84 1.30 4.62
C ASN A 68 2.07 2.58 4.92
N GLY A 69 1.16 2.99 4.02
CA GLY A 69 0.32 4.17 4.18
C GLY A 69 -0.62 4.05 5.39
N GLY A 70 -1.13 2.85 5.62
CA GLY A 70 -2.22 2.62 6.57
C GLY A 70 -3.55 2.63 5.81
N ALA A 71 -4.62 3.07 6.46
CA ALA A 71 -5.88 3.31 5.76
C ALA A 71 -5.97 4.79 5.41
N GLY A 72 -6.57 5.13 4.27
CA GLY A 72 -6.59 6.52 3.81
C GLY A 72 -6.29 6.57 2.33
N LYS A 73 -6.03 7.78 1.82
CA LYS A 73 -5.49 7.98 0.47
C LYS A 73 -4.09 8.52 0.58
N ASP A 74 -3.12 7.62 0.57
CA ASP A 74 -1.76 7.98 0.94
C ASP A 74 -0.91 8.28 -0.29
N ASN A 75 0.08 9.16 -0.13
CA ASN A 75 1.10 9.40 -1.13
C ASN A 75 2.44 8.88 -0.61
N LEU A 76 3.00 7.90 -1.31
CA LEU A 76 4.19 7.18 -0.89
C LEU A 76 5.34 7.46 -1.87
N TRP A 77 6.49 7.87 -1.34
CA TRP A 77 7.75 7.99 -2.07
C TRP A 77 8.79 7.07 -1.45
N GLY A 78 9.36 6.16 -2.22
CA GLY A 78 10.44 5.28 -1.78
C GLY A 78 11.80 5.97 -1.83
N HIS A 79 12.04 6.70 -2.92
CA HIS A 79 13.32 7.29 -3.32
C HIS A 79 14.39 6.30 -3.76
N GLY A 80 15.43 6.08 -2.97
CA GLY A 80 16.63 5.39 -3.44
C GLY A 80 16.65 3.91 -3.04
N GLU A 81 17.50 3.13 -3.71
CA GLU A 81 17.64 1.69 -3.45
C GLU A 81 16.34 0.91 -3.73
N LYS A 82 16.03 -0.14 -2.98
CA LYS A 82 14.93 -1.07 -3.26
C LYS A 82 13.87 -0.95 -2.19
N ASP A 83 12.74 -0.39 -2.54
CA ASP A 83 11.67 -0.12 -1.60
C ASP A 83 10.56 -1.17 -1.68
N THR A 84 9.88 -1.38 -0.56
CA THR A 84 8.72 -2.27 -0.45
C THR A 84 7.54 -1.48 0.07
N PHE A 85 6.52 -1.33 -0.76
CA PHE A 85 5.25 -0.69 -0.40
C PHE A 85 4.29 -1.78 0.08
N VAL A 86 4.03 -1.79 1.39
CA VAL A 86 3.32 -2.88 2.08
C VAL A 86 1.87 -2.50 2.31
N PHE A 87 0.96 -3.38 1.87
CA PHE A 87 -0.47 -3.24 2.08
C PHE A 87 -0.99 -4.44 2.87
N SER A 88 -1.50 -4.19 4.08
CA SER A 88 -1.89 -5.25 5.01
C SER A 88 -3.38 -5.62 4.90
N SER A 89 -4.18 -4.81 4.22
CA SER A 89 -5.60 -5.04 4.00
C SER A 89 -6.05 -4.40 2.68
N ALA A 90 -7.18 -4.85 2.11
CA ALA A 90 -7.73 -4.23 0.90
C ALA A 90 -8.08 -2.73 1.13
N PRO A 91 -8.67 -2.34 2.28
CA PRO A 91 -8.79 -0.93 2.64
C PRO A 91 -7.48 -0.15 2.68
N ASP A 92 -6.37 -0.78 3.10
CA ASP A 92 -5.06 -0.11 3.14
C ASP A 92 -4.52 0.12 1.72
N ALA A 93 -4.90 -0.74 0.76
CA ALA A 93 -4.48 -0.66 -0.62
C ALA A 93 -5.39 0.24 -1.49
N ASP A 94 -6.45 0.80 -0.92
CA ASP A 94 -7.48 1.49 -1.71
C ASP A 94 -7.21 2.99 -1.84
N ALA A 95 -6.91 3.40 -3.06
CA ALA A 95 -6.67 4.78 -3.49
C ALA A 95 -5.34 5.42 -3.05
N ASP A 96 -4.38 4.59 -2.63
CA ASP A 96 -2.99 4.99 -2.43
C ASP A 96 -2.26 5.28 -3.74
N THR A 97 -1.32 6.22 -3.70
CA THR A 97 -0.49 6.60 -4.84
C THR A 97 0.99 6.43 -4.51
N ILE A 98 1.65 5.52 -5.21
CA ILE A 98 3.11 5.41 -5.22
C ILE A 98 3.65 6.35 -6.30
N LYS A 99 4.48 7.30 -5.87
CA LYS A 99 4.84 8.47 -6.66
C LYS A 99 6.11 8.33 -7.48
N ASP A 100 7.02 7.45 -7.08
CA ASP A 100 8.32 7.24 -7.69
C ASP A 100 8.70 5.76 -7.87
N PHE A 101 7.69 4.89 -8.02
CA PHE A 101 7.90 3.45 -8.20
C PHE A 101 8.89 3.14 -9.33
N GLU A 102 9.97 2.43 -9.03
CA GLU A 102 10.95 1.95 -9.99
C GLU A 102 10.76 0.45 -10.26
N ILE A 103 10.19 0.14 -11.42
CA ILE A 103 9.92 -1.24 -11.83
C ILE A 103 11.20 -2.11 -11.88
N GLY A 104 11.15 -3.28 -11.23
CA GLY A 104 12.28 -4.22 -11.17
C GLY A 104 13.33 -3.88 -10.12
N VAL A 105 13.14 -2.76 -9.42
CA VAL A 105 13.91 -2.34 -8.25
C VAL A 105 13.01 -2.43 -7.01
N ASP A 106 11.87 -1.75 -7.06
CA ASP A 106 10.88 -1.70 -5.99
C ASP A 106 9.87 -2.83 -6.06
N LYS A 107 9.18 -3.05 -4.93
CA LYS A 107 8.16 -4.08 -4.78
C LYS A 107 6.90 -3.54 -4.13
N ILE A 108 5.78 -4.08 -4.56
CA ILE A 108 4.48 -3.95 -3.90
C ILE A 108 4.22 -5.25 -3.15
N ASP A 109 3.99 -5.18 -1.84
CA ASP A 109 3.67 -6.33 -1.01
C ASP A 109 2.18 -6.37 -0.68
N LEU A 110 1.49 -7.34 -1.27
CA LEU A 110 0.07 -7.65 -1.04
C LEU A 110 -0.12 -8.97 -0.30
N SER A 111 0.95 -9.59 0.21
CA SER A 111 0.88 -10.88 0.90
C SER A 111 0.04 -10.83 2.20
N GLY A 112 -0.19 -9.63 2.75
CA GLY A 112 -1.10 -9.41 3.86
C GLY A 112 -2.59 -9.47 3.47
N ILE A 113 -2.91 -9.42 2.17
CA ILE A 113 -4.27 -9.40 1.66
C ILE A 113 -4.65 -10.78 1.14
N ASP A 114 -5.60 -11.42 1.82
CA ASP A 114 -6.20 -12.67 1.33
C ASP A 114 -7.04 -12.41 0.07
N ALA A 115 -6.61 -13.00 -1.05
CA ALA A 115 -7.18 -12.75 -2.35
C ALA A 115 -8.45 -13.56 -2.68
N LEU A 116 -8.88 -14.51 -1.83
CA LEU A 116 -10.14 -15.24 -1.99
C LEU A 116 -10.97 -15.25 -0.68
N LYS A 117 -11.73 -14.18 -0.43
CA LYS A 117 -12.50 -14.04 0.82
C LYS A 117 -13.83 -14.79 0.86
N ASP A 118 -14.38 -15.25 -0.26
CA ASP A 118 -15.79 -15.64 -0.33
C ASP A 118 -16.07 -17.11 0.07
N LYS A 119 -16.61 -17.28 1.29
CA LYS A 119 -16.74 -18.53 2.05
C LYS A 119 -18.15 -19.09 2.04
N TRP A 120 -18.73 -19.38 0.87
CA TRP A 120 -19.92 -20.20 0.77
C TRP A 120 -19.62 -21.52 0.04
N TRP A 121 -19.45 -22.57 0.85
CA TRP A 121 -19.48 -24.00 0.48
C TRP A 121 -18.21 -24.70 -0.01
N HIS A 122 -17.01 -24.33 0.46
CA HIS A 122 -15.87 -25.26 0.41
C HIS A 122 -15.05 -25.24 1.72
N ASP A 123 -14.60 -26.42 2.13
CA ASP A 123 -14.01 -26.73 3.43
C ASP A 123 -12.71 -25.96 3.70
N TYR A 124 -12.73 -25.04 4.66
CA TYR A 124 -11.76 -24.80 5.75
C TYR A 124 -10.23 -25.00 5.54
N TRP A 125 -9.68 -25.02 4.32
CA TRP A 125 -8.28 -25.34 4.02
C TRP A 125 -7.55 -24.38 3.09
N ASP A 126 -8.18 -23.28 2.68
CA ASP A 126 -7.53 -22.30 1.81
C ASP A 126 -6.94 -21.18 2.70
N GLY A 127 -5.60 -21.13 2.79
CA GLY A 127 -4.80 -20.23 3.62
C GLY A 127 -4.69 -18.80 3.07
N ASP A 128 -3.49 -18.21 3.06
CA ASP A 128 -3.25 -16.88 2.45
C ASP A 128 -3.18 -17.04 0.91
N GLN A 129 -4.24 -16.66 0.19
CA GLN A 129 -4.24 -16.73 -1.28
C GLN A 129 -3.47 -15.58 -1.90
N ALA A 130 -2.51 -15.93 -2.76
CA ALA A 130 -1.71 -14.98 -3.53
C ALA A 130 -2.47 -14.37 -4.71
N PHE A 131 -2.25 -13.09 -4.96
CA PHE A 131 -2.64 -12.44 -6.21
C PHE A 131 -1.82 -12.92 -7.41
N SER A 132 -2.46 -12.97 -8.58
CA SER A 132 -1.79 -13.19 -9.86
C SER A 132 -2.05 -12.03 -10.82
N TYR A 133 -0.99 -11.43 -11.34
CA TYR A 133 -1.09 -10.38 -12.35
C TYR A 133 -1.59 -10.93 -13.69
N SER A 134 -2.51 -10.19 -14.31
CA SER A 134 -3.04 -10.47 -15.63
C SER A 134 -2.60 -9.40 -16.62
N GLU A 135 -1.97 -9.84 -17.70
CA GLU A 135 -1.62 -8.96 -18.82
C GLU A 135 -2.86 -8.56 -19.65
N THR A 136 -3.93 -9.35 -19.59
CA THR A 136 -5.16 -9.12 -20.35
C THR A 136 -6.16 -8.28 -19.57
N THR A 137 -6.87 -7.40 -20.29
CA THR A 137 -7.98 -6.62 -19.73
C THR A 137 -9.00 -7.53 -19.03
N PRO A 138 -9.49 -7.14 -17.83
CA PRO A 138 -10.50 -7.88 -17.12
C PRO A 138 -11.73 -8.12 -18.00
N LYS A 139 -12.23 -9.34 -17.93
CA LYS A 139 -13.45 -9.78 -18.62
C LYS A 139 -14.43 -10.28 -17.58
N SER A 140 -15.61 -10.67 -18.02
CA SER A 140 -16.69 -11.10 -17.15
C SER A 140 -16.44 -12.33 -16.27
N ASP A 141 -15.31 -12.98 -16.46
CA ASP A 141 -14.81 -14.14 -15.75
C ASP A 141 -13.54 -13.84 -14.94
N PHE A 142 -13.18 -12.56 -14.77
CA PHE A 142 -12.07 -12.15 -13.90
C PHE A 142 -12.41 -12.57 -12.48
N SER A 143 -11.86 -13.73 -12.11
CA SER A 143 -12.09 -14.35 -10.81
C SER A 143 -11.29 -13.62 -9.74
N ALA A 144 -11.73 -13.72 -8.49
CA ALA A 144 -10.95 -13.24 -7.35
C ALA A 144 -9.50 -13.80 -7.38
N GLY A 145 -8.56 -13.08 -6.78
CA GLY A 145 -7.14 -13.41 -6.83
C GLY A 145 -6.39 -12.87 -8.06
N LYS A 146 -6.96 -11.87 -8.74
CA LYS A 146 -6.33 -11.26 -9.93
C LYS A 146 -5.95 -9.81 -9.69
N LEU A 147 -4.89 -9.39 -10.38
CA LEU A 147 -4.48 -7.99 -10.49
C LEU A 147 -4.47 -7.59 -11.95
N TRP A 148 -4.80 -6.33 -12.22
CA TRP A 148 -4.70 -5.75 -13.55
C TRP A 148 -4.27 -4.30 -13.49
N PHE A 149 -3.42 -3.89 -14.42
CA PHE A 149 -2.96 -2.51 -14.52
C PHE A 149 -3.61 -1.77 -15.69
N ASN A 150 -4.20 -0.61 -15.40
CA ASN A 150 -4.78 0.30 -16.37
C ASN A 150 -3.78 1.40 -16.74
N ASP A 151 -3.26 1.35 -17.97
CA ASP A 151 -2.25 2.31 -18.43
C ASP A 151 -2.74 3.76 -18.51
N SER A 152 -4.05 3.98 -18.67
CA SER A 152 -4.64 5.33 -18.80
C SER A 152 -4.86 6.01 -17.46
N THR A 153 -5.26 5.24 -16.43
CA THR A 153 -5.49 5.77 -15.08
C THR A 153 -4.29 5.57 -14.16
N LYS A 154 -3.33 4.74 -14.57
CA LYS A 154 -2.19 4.29 -13.76
C LYS A 154 -2.60 3.48 -12.52
N ALA A 155 -3.80 2.91 -12.53
CA ALA A 155 -4.32 2.10 -11.45
C ALA A 155 -3.91 0.63 -11.60
N LEU A 156 -3.34 0.06 -10.55
CA LEU A 156 -3.23 -1.37 -10.30
C LEU A 156 -4.45 -1.79 -9.47
N SER A 157 -5.41 -2.40 -10.13
CA SER A 157 -6.68 -2.83 -9.54
C SER A 157 -6.61 -4.29 -9.10
N GLY A 158 -7.16 -4.61 -7.93
CA GLY A 158 -7.23 -5.97 -7.40
C GLY A 158 -8.64 -6.41 -7.00
N TRP A 159 -8.87 -7.74 -7.06
CA TRP A 159 -10.16 -8.37 -6.71
C TRP A 159 -9.93 -9.47 -5.67
N VAL A 160 -10.51 -9.33 -4.47
CA VAL A 160 -10.40 -10.24 -3.31
C VAL A 160 -11.62 -11.13 -3.11
N ASP A 161 -12.78 -10.78 -3.65
CA ASP A 161 -13.98 -11.59 -3.52
C ASP A 161 -14.67 -11.85 -4.86
N PHE A 162 -15.53 -12.87 -4.87
CA PHE A 162 -16.47 -13.05 -5.96
C PHE A 162 -17.66 -12.13 -5.67
N GLU A 163 -17.52 -10.83 -5.92
CA GLU A 163 -18.67 -9.91 -5.97
C GLU A 163 -19.69 -10.47 -6.98
N ASN A 164 -20.62 -11.25 -6.42
CA ASN A 164 -21.92 -11.68 -6.88
C ASN A 164 -22.11 -11.71 -8.39
N SER A 165 -22.17 -12.92 -8.97
CA SER A 165 -22.51 -13.23 -10.38
C SER A 165 -23.88 -12.70 -10.89
N LEU A 166 -24.49 -11.74 -10.20
CA LEU A 166 -25.73 -11.04 -10.54
C LEU A 166 -25.53 -9.57 -10.94
N SER A 167 -24.31 -9.05 -10.90
CA SER A 167 -23.95 -7.85 -11.66
C SER A 167 -23.84 -8.24 -13.15
N SER A 168 -24.60 -7.60 -14.03
CA SER A 168 -24.37 -7.67 -15.47
C SER A 168 -23.08 -6.97 -15.90
N ASP A 169 -22.28 -6.48 -14.94
CA ASP A 169 -20.99 -5.84 -15.14
C ASP A 169 -19.90 -6.45 -14.25
N PRO A 170 -19.38 -7.63 -14.62
CA PRO A 170 -18.32 -8.36 -13.91
C PRO A 170 -16.90 -7.75 -14.04
N ALA A 171 -16.79 -6.45 -14.31
CA ALA A 171 -15.52 -5.72 -14.35
C ALA A 171 -15.60 -4.31 -13.71
N SER A 172 -16.73 -3.92 -13.13
CA SER A 172 -16.99 -2.49 -12.84
C SER A 172 -16.50 -1.95 -11.50
N ASN A 173 -16.08 -2.79 -10.55
CA ASN A 173 -15.52 -2.28 -9.31
C ASN A 173 -14.43 -3.22 -8.79
N PRO A 174 -13.14 -2.83 -8.83
CA PRO A 174 -12.12 -3.51 -8.06
C PRO A 174 -12.36 -3.30 -6.56
N ASP A 175 -11.81 -4.19 -5.74
CA ASP A 175 -11.88 -4.11 -4.28
C ASP A 175 -10.89 -3.09 -3.71
N PHE A 176 -9.81 -2.84 -4.43
CA PHE A 176 -8.83 -1.80 -4.14
C PHE A 176 -8.11 -1.36 -5.42
N GLU A 177 -7.61 -0.13 -5.42
CA GLU A 177 -6.77 0.40 -6.49
C GLU A 177 -5.54 1.12 -5.93
N ILE A 178 -4.35 0.70 -6.38
CA ILE A 178 -3.09 1.39 -6.09
C ILE A 178 -2.64 2.13 -7.35
N PHE A 179 -2.39 3.43 -7.25
CA PHE A 179 -1.93 4.25 -8.37
C PHE A 179 -0.40 4.26 -8.46
N LEU A 180 0.15 3.91 -9.63
CA LEU A 180 1.60 3.89 -9.89
C LEU A 180 1.98 5.03 -10.83
N GLU A 181 2.41 6.15 -10.28
CA GLU A 181 2.74 7.34 -11.08
C GLU A 181 3.97 7.08 -11.96
N GLY A 182 3.91 7.52 -13.22
CA GLY A 182 5.03 7.38 -14.16
C GLY A 182 5.27 5.97 -14.73
N ILE A 183 4.49 4.96 -14.32
CA ILE A 183 4.62 3.58 -14.81
C ILE A 183 3.75 3.32 -16.03
N ASP A 184 4.35 2.75 -17.08
CA ASP A 184 3.62 2.28 -18.24
C ASP A 184 3.35 0.78 -18.17
N LYS A 185 2.19 0.34 -18.64
CA LYS A 185 1.81 -1.08 -18.67
C LYS A 185 2.86 -1.95 -19.36
N SER A 186 3.45 -1.44 -20.43
CA SER A 186 4.49 -2.17 -21.17
C SER A 186 5.76 -2.45 -20.34
N ALA A 187 6.05 -1.63 -19.33
CA ALA A 187 7.17 -1.84 -18.42
C ALA A 187 6.84 -2.93 -17.39
N LEU A 188 5.61 -2.94 -16.86
CA LEU A 188 5.08 -4.02 -16.00
C LEU A 188 5.06 -5.37 -16.71
N ASP A 189 4.55 -5.41 -17.94
CA ASP A 189 4.44 -6.64 -18.74
C ASP A 189 5.80 -7.18 -19.21
N ALA A 190 6.84 -6.35 -19.22
CA ALA A 190 8.18 -6.75 -19.66
C ALA A 190 8.94 -7.59 -18.62
N LEU A 191 8.50 -7.58 -17.36
CA LEU A 191 9.16 -8.28 -16.26
C LEU A 191 8.24 -9.36 -15.67
N PRO A 192 8.81 -10.47 -15.13
CA PRO A 192 8.05 -11.40 -14.31
C PRO A 192 7.39 -10.70 -13.13
N GLN A 193 6.16 -11.08 -12.76
CA GLN A 193 5.47 -10.45 -11.62
C GLN A 193 6.29 -10.47 -10.32
N SER A 194 7.10 -11.51 -10.09
CA SER A 194 7.95 -11.64 -8.89
C SER A 194 9.02 -10.55 -8.73
N ASP A 195 9.31 -9.82 -9.81
CA ASP A 195 10.31 -8.76 -9.81
C ASP A 195 9.77 -7.46 -9.22
N TRP A 196 8.45 -7.26 -9.22
CA TRP A 196 7.79 -6.04 -8.72
C TRP A 196 6.63 -6.29 -7.74
N LEU A 197 6.20 -7.55 -7.56
CA LEU A 197 5.09 -7.94 -6.69
C LEU A 197 5.53 -9.03 -5.70
N ILE A 198 5.15 -8.88 -4.44
CA ILE A 198 5.13 -9.91 -3.41
C ILE A 198 3.66 -10.23 -3.16
N ALA A 199 3.26 -11.46 -3.46
CA ALA A 199 1.89 -11.95 -3.35
C ALA A 199 1.90 -13.43 -2.98
#